data_AF-A0A9E8N1D2-F1
#
_entry.id   AF-A0A9E8N1D2-F1
#
_cell.length_a   1.000
_cell.length_b   1.000
_cell.length_c   1.000
_cell.angle_alpha   90.00
_cell.angle_beta   90.00
_cell.angle_gamma   90.00
#
_symmetry.space_group_name_H-M   'P 1'
#
loop_
_entity.id
_entity.type
_entity.pdbx_description
1 polymer ?
#
loop_
_entity_poly.entity_id
_entity_poly.type
_entity_poly.pdbx_seq_one_letter_code
_entity_poly.pdbx_strand_id
1 'polypeptide(L)'
;MGLFESKEKKIERKKNEFIQKYHLTEIDAADVAMIEEIATDLTGLSLMKAGMAFSFANAADQATVGYLAAVVKQNWIIIRKLSEISARLAGTVAQQ
;
A
#
# COMPACT_ATOMS: atom_id res chain seq x y z
N MET A 1 -5.28 -34.44 -5.11
CA MET A 1 -6.15 -33.25 -4.93
C MET A 1 -5.26 -32.06 -4.58
N GLY A 2 -5.40 -30.89 -5.20
CA GLY A 2 -4.83 -29.67 -4.62
C GLY A 2 -4.14 -28.64 -5.52
N LEU A 3 -4.31 -28.64 -6.85
CA LEU A 3 -3.66 -27.64 -7.73
C LEU A 3 -4.52 -26.42 -8.09
N PHE A 4 -5.76 -26.35 -7.59
CA PHE A 4 -6.63 -25.19 -7.79
C PHE A 4 -7.10 -24.66 -6.44
N GLU A 5 -6.40 -23.64 -5.93
CA GLU A 5 -6.96 -22.73 -4.94
C GLU A 5 -8.19 -22.03 -5.56
N SER A 6 -9.30 -21.94 -4.83
CA SER A 6 -10.46 -21.15 -5.29
C SER A 6 -10.05 -19.69 -5.42
N LYS A 7 -10.66 -18.96 -6.38
CA LYS A 7 -10.34 -17.54 -6.63
C LYS A 7 -10.46 -16.69 -5.36
N GLU A 8 -11.46 -16.98 -4.51
CA GLU A 8 -11.66 -16.27 -3.23
C GLU A 8 -10.50 -16.49 -2.26
N LYS A 9 -10.04 -17.73 -2.06
CA LYS A 9 -8.89 -18.02 -1.17
C LYS A 9 -7.62 -17.32 -1.61
N LYS A 10 -7.41 -17.20 -2.93
CA LYS A 10 -6.27 -16.49 -3.49
C LYS A 10 -6.33 -14.98 -3.24
N ILE A 11 -7.52 -14.40 -3.27
CA ILE A 11 -7.76 -12.97 -2.98
C ILE A 11 -7.51 -12.71 -1.49
N GLU A 12 -8.11 -13.52 -0.60
CA GLU A 12 -7.89 -13.41 0.85
C GLU A 12 -6.41 -13.56 1.24
N ARG A 13 -5.69 -14.50 0.62
CA ARG A 13 -4.27 -14.68 0.88
C ARG A 13 -3.46 -13.44 0.51
N LYS A 14 -3.70 -12.87 -0.68
CA LYS A 14 -3.01 -11.67 -1.15
C LYS A 14 -3.29 -10.46 -0.27
N LYS A 15 -4.55 -10.31 0.18
CA LYS A 15 -4.95 -9.29 1.15
C LYS A 15 -4.19 -9.44 2.47
N ASN A 16 -4.12 -10.65 3.01
CA ASN A 16 -3.38 -10.92 4.25
C ASN A 16 -1.87 -10.69 4.10
N GLU A 17 -1.26 -11.12 3.00
CA GLU A 17 0.14 -10.84 2.67
C GLU A 17 0.42 -9.33 2.61
N PHE A 18 -0.51 -8.57 2.04
CA PHE A 18 -0.42 -7.13 1.92
C PHE A 18 -0.53 -6.40 3.27
N ILE A 19 -1.53 -6.75 4.09
CA ILE A 19 -1.69 -6.24 5.46
C ILE A 19 -0.44 -6.49 6.29
N GLN A 20 0.14 -7.70 6.20
CA GLN A 20 1.38 -8.03 6.91
C GLN A 20 2.57 -7.23 6.40
N LYS A 21 2.75 -7.14 5.07
CA LYS A 21 3.88 -6.43 4.45
C LYS A 21 3.97 -4.96 4.86
N TYR A 22 2.82 -4.31 5.06
CA TYR A 22 2.75 -2.90 5.43
C TYR A 22 2.45 -2.65 6.91
N HIS A 23 2.42 -3.71 7.73
CA HIS A 23 2.14 -3.65 9.16
C HIS A 23 0.80 -2.97 9.51
N LEU A 24 -0.25 -3.29 8.74
CA LEU A 24 -1.58 -2.66 8.84
C LEU A 24 -2.54 -3.47 9.72
N THR A 25 -2.02 -4.25 10.68
CA THR A 25 -2.78 -5.23 11.47
C THR A 25 -3.83 -4.60 12.39
N GLU A 26 -3.73 -3.30 12.66
CA GLU A 26 -4.67 -2.55 13.52
C GLU A 26 -5.51 -1.52 12.74
N ILE A 27 -5.55 -1.65 11.42
CA ILE A 27 -6.36 -0.78 10.55
C ILE A 27 -7.72 -1.44 10.29
N ASP A 28 -8.79 -0.64 10.28
CA ASP A 28 -10.14 -1.15 10.04
C ASP A 28 -10.33 -1.67 8.60
N ALA A 29 -11.40 -2.43 8.38
CA ALA A 29 -11.64 -3.06 7.08
C ALA A 29 -11.91 -2.06 5.94
N ALA A 30 -12.46 -0.88 6.22
CA ALA A 30 -12.73 0.15 5.22
C ALA A 30 -11.44 0.87 4.80
N ASP A 31 -10.60 1.20 5.77
CA ASP A 31 -9.28 1.77 5.54
C ASP A 31 -8.37 0.81 4.79
N VAL A 32 -8.42 -0.50 5.10
CA VAL A 32 -7.69 -1.54 4.34
C VAL A 32 -8.09 -1.55 2.87
N ALA A 33 -9.38 -1.40 2.55
CA ALA A 33 -9.85 -1.38 1.16
C ALA A 33 -9.33 -0.15 0.41
N MET A 34 -9.37 1.02 1.02
CA MET A 34 -8.80 2.25 0.45
C MET A 34 -7.28 2.12 0.23
N ILE A 35 -6.59 1.48 1.18
CA ILE A 35 -5.17 1.20 1.12
C ILE A 35 -4.83 0.23 -0.04
N GLU A 36 -5.64 -0.81 -0.27
CA GLU A 36 -5.49 -1.70 -1.43
C GLU A 36 -5.69 -0.99 -2.77
N GLU A 37 -6.64 -0.05 -2.85
CA GLU A 37 -6.86 0.79 -4.02
C GLU A 37 -5.64 1.68 -4.31
N ILE A 38 -5.14 2.39 -3.30
CA ILE A 38 -3.91 3.21 -3.41
C ILE A 38 -2.71 2.36 -3.86
N ALA A 39 -2.58 1.14 -3.33
CA ALA A 39 -1.51 0.23 -3.74
C ALA A 39 -1.64 -0.21 -5.21
N THR A 40 -2.87 -0.42 -5.69
CA THR A 40 -3.14 -0.76 -7.08
C THR A 40 -2.74 0.39 -8.00
N ASP A 41 -3.15 1.61 -7.68
CA ASP A 41 -2.79 2.83 -8.43
C ASP A 41 -1.28 3.07 -8.48
N LEU A 42 -0.58 2.81 -7.37
CA LEU A 42 0.88 2.87 -7.30
C LEU A 42 1.60 1.84 -8.15
N THR A 43 0.98 0.67 -8.30
CA THR A 43 1.53 -0.37 -9.17
C THR A 43 1.46 0.11 -10.62
N GLY A 44 0.38 0.82 -10.99
CA GLY A 44 0.27 1.54 -12.26
C GLY A 44 1.35 2.61 -12.43
N LEU A 45 1.61 3.42 -11.40
CA LEU A 45 2.67 4.43 -11.42
C LEU A 45 4.07 3.82 -11.59
N SER A 46 4.32 2.68 -10.95
CA SER A 46 5.60 1.95 -11.06
C SER A 46 5.79 1.35 -12.45
N LEU A 47 4.71 0.81 -13.04
CA LEU A 47 4.71 0.30 -14.41
C LEU A 47 4.92 1.43 -15.43
N MET A 48 4.27 2.58 -15.23
CA MET A 48 4.47 3.77 -16.04
C MET A 48 5.91 4.28 -15.95
N LYS A 49 6.49 4.35 -14.75
CA LYS A 49 7.89 4.72 -14.55
C LYS A 49 8.84 3.78 -15.28
N ALA A 50 8.59 2.47 -15.21
CA ALA A 50 9.37 1.48 -15.95
C ALA A 50 9.22 1.69 -17.47
N GLY A 51 8.00 1.86 -17.97
CA GLY A 51 7.73 2.14 -19.38
C GLY A 51 8.43 3.39 -19.88
N MET A 52 8.45 4.46 -19.09
CA MET A 52 9.16 5.71 -19.42
C MET A 52 10.69 5.56 -19.45
N ALA A 53 11.24 4.77 -18.54
CA ALA A 53 12.67 4.44 -18.56
C ALA A 53 13.04 3.66 -19.83
N PHE A 54 12.16 2.76 -20.31
CA PHE A 54 12.35 2.02 -21.55
C PHE A 54 12.05 2.83 -22.82
N SER A 55 11.16 3.84 -22.76
CA SER A 55 10.77 4.66 -23.92
C SER A 55 11.64 5.90 -24.14
N PHE A 56 12.72 6.08 -23.36
CA PHE A 56 13.55 7.29 -23.37
C PHE A 56 12.75 8.58 -23.21
N ALA A 57 11.72 8.56 -22.35
CA ALA A 57 10.95 9.76 -22.03
C ALA A 57 11.87 10.90 -21.54
N ASN A 58 11.48 12.15 -21.78
CA ASN A 58 12.34 13.28 -21.41
C ASN A 58 12.58 13.35 -19.89
N ALA A 59 13.66 14.03 -19.48
CA ALA A 59 14.06 14.09 -18.08
C ALA A 59 13.03 14.77 -17.17
N ALA A 60 12.24 15.73 -17.69
CA ALA A 60 11.21 16.43 -16.93
C ALA A 60 10.02 15.52 -16.57
N ASP A 61 9.58 14.70 -17.52
CA ASP A 61 8.52 13.71 -17.29
C ASP A 61 9.00 12.66 -16.29
N GLN A 62 10.23 12.15 -16.45
CA GLN A 62 10.82 11.18 -15.51
C GLN A 62 10.92 11.76 -14.09
N ALA A 63 11.30 13.03 -13.96
CA ALA A 63 11.37 13.71 -12.67
C ALA A 63 9.98 13.87 -12.03
N THR A 64 8.96 14.22 -12.82
CA THR A 64 7.56 14.38 -12.35
C THR A 64 7.01 13.07 -11.80
N VAL A 65 7.16 11.98 -12.55
CA VAL A 65 6.74 10.64 -12.10
C VAL A 65 7.55 10.18 -10.88
N GLY A 66 8.84 10.52 -10.83
CA GLY A 66 9.70 10.28 -9.68
C GLY A 66 9.21 11.00 -8.41
N TYR A 67 8.83 12.27 -8.53
CA TYR A 67 8.30 13.07 -7.42
C TYR A 67 6.96 12.52 -6.93
N LEU A 68 6.04 12.22 -7.85
CA LEU A 68 4.76 11.63 -7.50
C LEU A 68 4.94 10.30 -6.74
N ALA A 69 5.86 9.45 -7.20
CA ALA A 69 6.18 8.19 -6.51
C ALA A 69 6.76 8.42 -5.10
N ALA A 70 7.52 9.49 -4.89
CA ALA A 70 8.05 9.86 -3.57
C ALA A 70 6.93 10.33 -2.62
N VAL A 71 6.00 11.16 -3.10
CA VAL A 71 4.84 11.64 -2.31
C VAL A 71 3.99 10.46 -1.84
N VAL A 72 3.68 9.52 -2.73
CA VAL A 72 2.83 8.41 -2.31
C VAL A 72 3.54 7.49 -1.30
N LYS A 73 4.87 7.30 -1.41
CA LYS A 73 5.64 6.62 -0.36
C LYS A 73 5.59 7.34 0.98
N GLN A 74 5.64 8.68 0.97
CA GLN A 74 5.49 9.48 2.17
C GLN A 74 4.10 9.27 2.80
N ASN A 75 3.03 9.24 2.00
CA ASN A 75 1.66 9.00 2.48
C ASN A 75 1.55 7.63 3.18
N TRP A 76 2.18 6.58 2.65
CA TRP A 76 2.24 5.28 3.32
C TRP A 76 2.88 5.33 4.69
N ILE A 77 3.98 6.08 4.82
CA ILE A 77 4.67 6.24 6.11
C ILE A 77 3.77 6.97 7.10
N ILE A 78 3.03 7.99 6.65
CA ILE A 78 2.07 8.75 7.47
C ILE A 78 0.95 7.82 7.97
N ILE A 79 0.31 7.05 7.08
CA ILE A 79 -0.75 6.09 7.45
C ILE A 79 -0.25 5.13 8.52
N ARG A 80 0.93 4.53 8.31
CA ARG A 80 1.54 3.62 9.30
C ARG A 80 1.78 4.31 10.65
N LYS A 81 2.26 5.56 10.65
CA LYS A 81 2.52 6.30 11.89
C LYS A 81 1.24 6.72 12.61
N LEU A 82 0.19 7.08 11.89
CA LEU A 82 -1.11 7.37 12.48
C LEU A 82 -1.72 6.10 13.11
N SER A 83 -1.61 4.95 12.44
CA SER A 83 -2.03 3.66 13.00
C SER A 83 -1.25 3.31 14.28
N GLU A 84 0.08 3.43 14.27
CA GLU A 84 0.92 3.22 15.47
C GLU A 84 0.52 4.15 16.63
N ILE A 85 0.19 5.42 16.36
CA ILE A 85 -0.24 6.39 17.37
C ILE A 85 -1.62 6.00 17.92
N SER A 86 -2.56 5.66 17.04
CA SER A 86 -3.92 5.24 17.43
C SER A 86 -3.89 4.03 18.37
N ALA A 87 -3.11 3.01 18.02
CA ALA A 87 -2.89 1.82 18.84
C ALA A 87 -2.38 2.15 20.25
N ARG A 88 -1.38 3.04 20.34
CA ARG A 88 -0.81 3.49 21.61
C ARG A 88 -1.82 4.25 22.45
N LEU A 89 -2.60 5.15 21.84
CA LEU A 89 -3.63 5.90 22.54
C LEU A 89 -4.73 4.97 23.08
N ALA A 90 -5.20 4.01 22.28
CA ALA A 90 -6.16 3.00 22.73
C ALA A 90 -5.63 2.16 23.90
N GLY A 91 -4.37 1.72 23.84
CA GLY A 91 -3.72 1.00 24.94
C GLY A 91 -3.52 1.83 26.21
N THR A 92 -3.39 3.15 26.08
CA THR A 92 -3.24 4.07 27.22
C THR A 92 -4.57 4.32 27.94
N VAL A 93 -5.69 4.29 27.20
CA VAL A 93 -7.05 4.46 27.76
C VAL A 93 -7.52 3.20 28.51
N ALA A 94 -7.02 2.01 28.17
CA ALA A 94 -7.38 0.77 28.86
C ALA A 94 -6.69 0.57 30.23
N GLN A 95 -5.77 1.46 30.62
CA GLN A 95 -5.04 1.41 31.90
C GLN A 95 -5.51 2.45 32.94
N GLN A 96 -6.64 3.14 32.69
CA GLN A 96 -7.29 4.07 33.62
C GLN A 96 -8.70 3.58 33.96
#